data_AF-A0A7X9JGG5-F1
#
_entry.id   AF-A0A7X9JGG5-F1
#
_cell.length_a   1.000
_cell.length_b   1.000
_cell.length_c   1.000
_cell.angle_alpha   90.00
_cell.angle_beta   90.00
_cell.angle_gamma   90.00
#
_symmetry.space_group_name_H-M   'P 1'
#
loop_
_entity.id
_entity.type
_entity.pdbx_description
1 polymer ?
#
loop_
_entity_poly.entity_id
_entity_poly.type
_entity_poly.pdbx_seq_one_letter_code
_entity_poly.pdbx_strand_id
1 'polypeptide(L)'
;MKKVKVCIQRLPGNDDIPLPQYMTDQAAGMDIFSAVAEEEIILPGQRKKIATGIAVALPDGYEAQIRPRSGLALKNGVTLLNTPGTIDADYRGEIGLIVINHGEEPFIVTRGMRLA
;
A
#
# COMPACT_ATOMS: atom_id res chain seq x y z
N MET A 1 -24.33 -8.20 -0.09
CA MET A 1 -23.50 -7.24 0.68
C MET A 1 -23.94 -5.82 0.36
N LYS A 2 -23.93 -4.92 1.34
CA LYS A 2 -24.18 -3.49 1.10
C LYS A 2 -23.01 -2.92 0.30
N LYS A 3 -23.27 -2.25 -0.82
CA LYS A 3 -22.23 -1.55 -1.56
C LYS A 3 -21.85 -0.30 -0.78
N VAL A 4 -20.55 -0.12 -0.54
CA VAL A 4 -19.97 1.05 0.13
C VAL A 4 -19.23 1.84 -0.94
N LYS A 5 -19.48 3.14 -1.02
CA LYS A 5 -18.77 4.03 -1.95
C LYS A 5 -17.56 4.61 -1.22
N VAL A 6 -16.38 4.39 -1.78
CA VAL A 6 -15.12 4.99 -1.31
C VAL A 6 -14.61 5.89 -2.43
N CYS A 7 -14.25 7.13 -2.08
CA CYS A 7 -13.61 8.04 -3.03
C CYS A 7 -12.09 7.85 -2.92
N ILE A 8 -11.43 7.67 -4.07
CA ILE A 8 -9.97 7.61 -4.16
C ILE A 8 -9.52 8.77 -5.02
N GLN A 9 -8.63 9.59 -4.49
CA GLN A 9 -7.97 10.66 -5.22
C GLN A 9 -6.56 10.20 -5.59
N ARG A 10 -6.25 10.24 -6.88
CA ARG A 10 -4.87 10.20 -7.34
C ARG A 10 -4.24 11.58 -7.13
N LEU A 11 -3.09 11.61 -6.49
CA LEU A 11 -2.31 12.82 -6.28
C LEU A 11 -1.55 13.21 -7.56
N PRO A 12 -1.33 14.51 -7.83
CA PRO A 12 -0.66 14.98 -9.03
C PRO A 12 0.69 14.28 -9.28
N GLY A 13 0.99 13.96 -10.55
CA GLY A 13 2.25 13.29 -10.94
C GLY A 13 2.26 11.77 -10.78
N ASN A 14 1.10 11.14 -10.53
CA ASN A 14 0.96 9.69 -10.38
C ASN A 14 -0.04 9.08 -11.37
N ASP A 15 -0.23 9.72 -12.52
CA ASP A 15 -1.19 9.33 -13.57
C ASP A 15 -0.92 7.95 -14.17
N ASP A 16 0.35 7.55 -14.15
CA ASP A 16 0.84 6.24 -14.56
C ASP A 16 0.57 5.13 -13.54
N ILE A 17 0.25 5.47 -12.28
CA ILE A 17 -0.04 4.50 -11.22
C ILE A 17 -1.52 4.09 -11.27
N PRO A 18 -1.82 2.78 -11.43
CA PRO A 18 -3.20 2.29 -11.40
C PRO A 18 -3.87 2.57 -10.05
N LEU A 19 -5.17 2.91 -10.08
CA LEU A 19 -5.95 2.92 -8.85
C LEU A 19 -6.14 1.49 -8.33
N PRO A 20 -6.25 1.29 -7.00
CA PRO A 20 -6.51 -0.02 -6.42
C PRO A 20 -7.83 -0.61 -6.95
N GLN A 21 -7.79 -1.89 -7.31
CA GLN A 21 -8.96 -2.62 -7.79
C GLN A 21 -8.94 -4.07 -7.29
N TYR A 22 -10.14 -4.66 -7.16
CA TYR A 22 -10.26 -6.09 -6.90
C TYR A 22 -9.91 -6.86 -8.17
N MET A 23 -8.94 -7.77 -8.08
CA MET A 23 -8.46 -8.55 -9.23
C MET A 23 -9.41 -9.68 -9.63
N THR A 24 -10.32 -10.08 -8.73
CA THR A 24 -11.36 -11.10 -8.98
C THR A 24 -12.61 -10.75 -8.20
N ASP A 25 -13.76 -11.31 -8.57
CA ASP A 25 -15.04 -11.09 -7.88
C ASP A 25 -15.05 -11.56 -6.41
N GLN A 26 -14.12 -12.45 -6.06
CA GLN A 26 -14.01 -13.01 -4.70
C GLN A 26 -12.82 -12.43 -3.92
N ALA A 27 -12.12 -11.43 -4.47
CA ALA A 27 -10.99 -10.82 -3.79
C ALA A 27 -11.46 -10.04 -2.55
N ALA A 28 -10.81 -10.28 -1.41
CA ALA A 28 -11.10 -9.59 -0.16
C ALA A 28 -10.36 -8.24 -0.03
N GLY A 29 -9.26 -8.07 -0.77
CA GLY A 29 -8.42 -6.86 -0.74
C GLY A 29 -8.03 -6.39 -2.14
N MET A 30 -7.53 -5.16 -2.22
CA MET A 30 -6.98 -4.56 -3.42
C MET A 30 -5.48 -4.37 -3.22
N ASP A 31 -4.67 -4.71 -4.23
CA ASP A 31 -3.24 -4.42 -4.19
C ASP A 31 -3.04 -2.88 -4.25
N ILE A 32 -2.12 -2.37 -3.43
CA ILE A 32 -1.65 -0.97 -3.42
C ILE A 32 -0.27 -0.93 -4.09
N PHE A 33 -0.08 0.08 -4.94
CA PHE A 33 1.11 0.27 -5.75
C PHE A 33 2.04 1.31 -5.13
N SER A 34 3.34 1.10 -5.27
CA SER A 34 4.36 2.08 -4.93
C SER A 34 4.37 3.22 -5.96
N ALA A 35 4.41 4.46 -5.49
CA ALA A 35 4.52 5.67 -6.31
C ALA A 35 5.86 6.39 -6.08
N VAL A 36 6.91 5.66 -5.72
CA VAL A 36 8.26 6.24 -5.61
C VAL A 36 8.67 6.90 -6.92
N ALA A 37 9.39 8.03 -6.82
CA ALA A 37 9.91 8.73 -8.00
C ALA A 37 11.13 8.00 -8.59
N GLU A 38 12.00 7.51 -7.71
CA GLU A 38 13.20 6.74 -8.03
C GLU A 38 13.17 5.41 -7.26
N GLU A 39 14.05 4.47 -7.61
CA GLU A 39 14.16 3.21 -6.87
C GLU A 39 14.54 3.44 -5.41
N GLU A 40 13.82 2.76 -4.51
CA GLU A 40 14.06 2.84 -3.07
C GLU A 40 14.60 1.51 -2.55
N ILE A 41 15.84 1.51 -2.07
CA ILE A 41 16.48 0.30 -1.51
C ILE A 41 16.21 0.22 -0.01
N ILE A 42 15.69 -0.90 0.47
CA ILE A 42 15.49 -1.22 1.89
C ILE A 42 16.45 -2.35 2.26
N LEU A 43 17.53 -2.01 2.98
CA LEU A 43 18.49 -3.00 3.46
C LEU A 43 17.86 -3.90 4.55
N PRO A 44 18.40 -5.11 4.78
CA PRO A 44 18.02 -5.96 5.90
C PRO A 44 17.95 -5.22 7.23
N GLY A 45 16.86 -5.39 7.98
CA GLY A 45 16.59 -4.73 9.26
C GLY A 45 16.18 -3.26 9.16
N GLN A 46 16.21 -2.65 7.97
CA GLN A 46 15.81 -1.26 7.77
C GLN A 46 14.33 -1.14 7.39
N ARG A 47 13.79 0.07 7.58
CA ARG A 47 12.41 0.42 7.21
C ARG A 47 12.37 1.74 6.44
N LYS A 48 11.42 1.86 5.52
CA LYS A 48 11.14 3.10 4.78
C LYS A 48 9.65 3.34 4.70
N LYS A 49 9.26 4.63 4.67
CA LYS A 49 7.91 5.02 4.26
C LYS A 49 7.89 5.09 2.73
N ILE A 50 7.07 4.28 2.10
CA ILE A 50 6.88 4.24 0.65
C ILE A 50 5.58 4.97 0.31
N ALA A 51 5.68 5.96 -0.59
CA ALA A 51 4.56 6.72 -1.14
C ALA A 51 3.67 5.85 -2.03
N THR A 52 2.38 6.14 -2.08
CA THR A 52 1.40 5.41 -2.92
C THR A 52 0.76 6.31 -3.97
N GLY A 53 0.93 7.63 -3.86
CA GLY A 53 0.37 8.59 -4.80
C GLY A 53 -1.16 8.69 -4.73
N ILE A 54 -1.79 8.11 -3.71
CA ILE A 54 -3.24 8.13 -3.52
C ILE A 54 -3.64 8.58 -2.12
N ALA A 55 -4.78 9.26 -2.05
CA ALA A 55 -5.50 9.57 -0.83
C ALA A 55 -6.92 9.00 -0.93
N VAL A 56 -7.56 8.73 0.21
CA VAL A 56 -8.92 8.18 0.25
C VAL A 56 -9.83 9.03 1.12
N ALA A 57 -11.12 8.97 0.84
CA ALA A 57 -12.16 9.44 1.74
C ALA A 57 -13.14 8.28 1.98
N LEU A 58 -13.00 7.65 3.14
CA LEU A 58 -13.90 6.59 3.58
C LEU A 58 -15.18 7.21 4.16
N PRO A 59 -16.33 6.54 4.04
CA PRO A 59 -17.55 6.97 4.71
C PRO A 59 -17.49 6.71 6.22
N ASP A 60 -18.25 7.48 6.99
CA ASP A 60 -18.36 7.34 8.44
C ASP A 60 -18.72 5.91 8.85
N GLY A 61 -18.07 5.43 9.92
CA GLY A 61 -18.26 4.07 10.46
C GLY A 61 -17.47 2.98 9.74
N TYR A 62 -16.52 3.34 8.87
CA TYR A 62 -15.61 2.42 8.19
C TYR A 62 -14.15 2.80 8.44
N GLU A 63 -13.29 1.79 8.44
CA GLU A 63 -11.84 1.92 8.30
C GLU A 63 -11.39 1.14 7.07
N ALA A 64 -10.22 1.49 6.53
CA ALA A 64 -9.47 0.61 5.65
C ALA A 64 -8.26 0.06 6.39
N GLN A 65 -7.91 -1.20 6.10
CA GLN A 65 -6.74 -1.86 6.67
C GLN A 65 -5.74 -2.16 5.57
N ILE A 66 -4.54 -1.62 5.72
CA ILE A 66 -3.40 -1.94 4.86
C ILE A 66 -2.70 -3.18 5.45
N ARG A 67 -2.61 -4.25 4.67
CA ARG A 67 -2.05 -5.54 5.11
C ARG A 67 -0.89 -5.96 4.20
N PRO A 68 0.02 -6.84 4.65
CA PRO A 68 1.13 -7.32 3.83
C PRO A 68 0.67 -8.28 2.73
N ARG A 69 1.38 -8.24 1.60
CA ARG A 69 1.26 -9.26 0.56
C ARG A 69 2.03 -10.51 0.97
N SER A 70 1.32 -11.64 1.10
CA SER A 70 1.92 -12.91 1.53
C SER A 70 3.11 -13.35 0.66
N GLY A 71 3.07 -13.05 -0.64
CA GLY A 71 4.16 -13.36 -1.56
C GLY A 71 5.46 -12.60 -1.27
N LEU A 72 5.39 -11.32 -0.88
CA LEU A 72 6.57 -10.53 -0.52
C LEU A 72 7.12 -10.95 0.85
N ALA A 73 6.23 -11.26 1.79
CA ALA A 73 6.62 -11.78 3.10
C ALA A 73 7.38 -13.10 2.97
N LEU A 74 6.85 -14.06 2.19
CA LEU A 74 7.46 -15.38 2.04
C LEU A 74 8.75 -15.35 1.22
N LYS A 75 8.79 -14.59 0.12
CA LYS A 75 9.94 -14.62 -0.82
C LYS A 75 11.07 -13.68 -0.44
N ASN A 76 10.76 -12.57 0.21
CA ASN A 76 11.72 -11.49 0.46
C ASN A 76 11.85 -11.13 1.94
N GLY A 77 11.02 -11.71 2.84
CA GLY A 77 10.97 -11.29 4.24
C GLY A 77 10.43 -9.87 4.42
N VAL A 78 9.70 -9.33 3.45
CA VAL A 78 9.21 -7.95 3.46
C VAL A 78 7.78 -7.89 3.97
N THR A 79 7.52 -6.98 4.91
CA THR A 79 6.19 -6.76 5.49
C THR A 79 5.96 -5.28 5.78
N LEU A 80 4.77 -4.96 6.28
CA LEU A 80 4.46 -3.64 6.82
C LEU A 80 4.68 -3.66 8.33
N LEU A 81 5.51 -2.75 8.83
CA LEU A 81 5.88 -2.72 10.24
C LEU A 81 4.69 -2.46 11.17
N ASN A 82 3.69 -1.72 10.67
CA ASN A 82 2.49 -1.34 11.42
C ASN A 82 1.25 -2.15 11.02
N THR A 83 1.40 -3.36 10.47
CA THR A 83 0.23 -4.16 10.04
C THR A 83 -0.65 -4.64 11.21
N PRO A 84 -1.99 -4.64 11.06
CA PRO A 84 -2.74 -3.95 10.00
C PRO A 84 -2.66 -2.43 10.19
N GLY A 85 -2.30 -1.71 9.13
CA GLY A 85 -2.25 -0.25 9.15
C GLY A 85 -3.64 0.33 9.00
N THR A 86 -4.13 1.04 10.02
CA THR A 86 -5.47 1.64 10.01
C THR A 86 -5.49 2.95 9.23
N ILE A 87 -6.48 3.09 8.35
CA ILE A 87 -6.87 4.35 7.70
C ILE A 87 -8.27 4.72 8.19
N ASP A 88 -8.36 5.78 8.98
CA ASP A 88 -9.61 6.27 9.55
C ASP A 88 -10.46 7.05 8.54
N ALA A 89 -11.76 7.18 8.84
CA ALA A 89 -12.71 7.87 7.95
C ALA A 89 -12.46 9.38 7.81
N ASP A 90 -11.74 10.00 8.74
CA ASP A 90 -11.34 11.41 8.70
C ASP A 90 -9.95 11.63 8.06
N TYR A 91 -9.21 10.57 7.76
CA TYR A 91 -7.90 10.68 7.13
C TYR A 91 -8.03 11.13 5.67
N ARG A 92 -7.31 12.19 5.30
CA ARG A 92 -7.29 12.75 3.93
C ARG A 92 -5.87 12.88 3.35
N GLY A 93 -4.87 12.47 4.11
CA GLY A 93 -3.49 12.48 3.65
C GLY A 93 -3.21 11.41 2.60
N GLU A 94 -2.01 11.47 2.03
CA GLU A 94 -1.50 10.38 1.20
C GLU A 94 -1.31 9.11 2.02
N ILE A 95 -1.82 7.97 1.55
CA ILE A 95 -1.54 6.68 2.15
C ILE A 95 -0.04 6.39 2.01
N GLY A 96 0.63 6.16 3.14
CA GLY A 96 2.04 5.76 3.18
C GLY A 96 2.19 4.33 3.70
N LEU A 97 3.06 3.54 3.06
CA LEU A 97 3.36 2.18 3.46
C LEU A 97 4.65 2.15 4.28
N ILE A 98 4.60 1.77 5.56
CA ILE A 98 5.80 1.64 6.40
C ILE A 98 6.36 0.24 6.18
N VAL A 99 7.22 0.11 5.18
CA VAL A 99 7.78 -1.18 4.75
C VAL A 99 9.05 -1.47 5.53
N ILE A 100 9.13 -2.68 6.08
CA ILE A 100 10.34 -3.22 6.74
C ILE A 100 10.82 -4.46 6.01
N ASN A 101 12.14 -4.58 5.86
CA ASN A 101 12.79 -5.76 5.32
C ASN A 101 13.35 -6.63 6.45
N HIS A 102 12.73 -7.77 6.72
CA HIS A 102 13.24 -8.80 7.64
C HIS A 102 14.02 -9.91 6.92
N GLY A 103 14.16 -9.83 5.59
CA GLY A 103 14.98 -10.75 4.81
C GLY A 103 16.48 -10.47 4.95
N GLU A 104 17.27 -11.27 4.24
CA GLU A 104 18.73 -11.23 4.28
C GLU A 104 19.34 -10.41 3.13
N GLU A 105 18.57 -10.14 2.09
CA GLU A 105 19.00 -9.40 0.89
C GLU A 105 18.37 -7.99 0.84
N PRO A 106 19.04 -7.00 0.20
CA PRO A 106 18.42 -5.71 -0.09
C PRO A 106 17.13 -5.87 -0.91
N PHE A 107 16.06 -5.18 -0.48
CA PHE A 107 14.80 -5.15 -1.20
C PHE A 107 14.66 -3.83 -1.98
N ILE A 108 14.52 -3.92 -3.29
CA ILE A 108 14.40 -2.76 -4.18
C ILE A 108 12.92 -2.52 -4.48
N VAL A 109 12.40 -1.39 -4.02
CA VAL A 109 11.05 -0.92 -4.33
C VAL A 109 11.12 -0.08 -5.60
N THR A 110 10.37 -0.49 -6.62
CA THR A 110 10.27 0.23 -7.89
C THR A 110 8.91 0.88 -8.04
N ARG A 111 8.85 1.93 -8.85
CA ARG A 111 7.59 2.60 -9.21
C ARG A 111 6.62 1.61 -9.85
N GLY A 112 5.37 1.60 -9.40
CA GLY A 112 4.34 0.65 -9.85
C GLY A 112 4.45 -0.76 -9.24
N MET A 113 5.37 -1.01 -8.32
CA MET A 113 5.42 -2.29 -7.61
C MET A 113 4.20 -2.47 -6.70
N ARG A 114 3.53 -3.63 -6.78
CA ARG A 114 2.48 -4.02 -5.83
C ARG A 114 3.08 -4.39 -4.49
N LEU A 115 2.78 -3.61 -3.45
CA LEU A 115 3.54 -3.63 -2.20
C LEU A 115 2.73 -4.03 -0.97
N ALA A 116 1.44 -3.68 -0.93
CA ALA A 116 0.50 -4.02 0.14
C ALA A 116 -0.80 -4.55 -0.45
#